data_AF-A0A6F8YDN9-F1
#
_entry.id   AF-A0A6F8YDN9-F1
#
_cell.length_a   1.000
_cell.length_b   1.000
_cell.length_c   1.000
_cell.angle_alpha   90.00
_cell.angle_beta   90.00
_cell.angle_gamma   90.00
#
_symmetry.space_group_name_H-M   'P 1'
#
loop_
_entity.id
_entity.type
_entity.pdbx_description
1 polymer ?
#
loop_
_entity_poly.entity_id
_entity_poly.type
_entity_poly.pdbx_seq_one_letter_code
_entity_poly.pdbx_strand_id
1 'polypeptide(L)'
;MRIKELAALTGSTVRTIRYYHQIGLLPIPARRDGIRDYDLTHLARLVRVRWLTEAGISLADIAAIIGDESRRRSSAGGASPESVLADLRASVRSLDDQLAKLHGQRERITTLIATVERDGRLSPMPAVMARFYEQIEARAEDDRTRRLIRRERDFVELAFYRGDMPAESVALYEGLTEAAMARSLDSFRSIADRADRSHPLDDREIEQIAAGVVERITRQLGPDLPRVLRSIDLDVARRAADLYLRLADPGERRLTRSIADAILTLIEKGRTQ
;
A
#
# COMPACT_ATOMS: atom_id res chain seq x y z
N MET A 1 11.16 43.01 -36.84
CA MET A 1 10.74 41.62 -37.16
C MET A 1 9.23 41.56 -37.38
N ARG A 2 8.73 40.64 -38.20
CA ARG A 2 7.27 40.46 -38.38
C ARG A 2 6.70 39.40 -37.42
N ILE A 3 5.37 39.38 -37.23
CA ILE A 3 4.73 38.44 -36.27
C ILE A 3 5.01 36.96 -36.57
N LYS A 4 5.15 36.57 -37.84
CA LYS A 4 5.48 35.19 -38.23
C LYS A 4 6.92 34.81 -37.84
N GLU A 5 7.84 35.74 -38.01
CA GLU A 5 9.25 35.58 -37.64
C GLU A 5 9.40 35.51 -36.12
N LEU A 6 8.68 36.38 -35.38
CA LEU A 6 8.60 36.32 -33.92
C LEU A 6 8.05 34.97 -33.42
N ALA A 7 7.00 34.45 -34.08
CA ALA A 7 6.43 33.14 -33.76
C ALA A 7 7.46 32.02 -33.95
N ALA A 8 8.16 32.01 -35.09
CA ALA A 8 9.19 31.02 -35.39
C ALA A 8 10.35 31.05 -34.39
N LEU A 9 10.88 32.25 -34.08
CA LEU A 9 11.99 32.42 -33.14
C LEU A 9 11.66 32.01 -31.70
N THR A 10 10.38 32.02 -31.32
CA THR A 10 9.94 31.68 -29.95
C THR A 10 9.32 30.29 -29.83
N GLY A 11 9.16 29.56 -30.93
CA GLY A 11 8.38 28.32 -30.94
C GLY A 11 6.91 28.53 -30.53
N SER A 12 6.38 29.75 -30.68
CA SER A 12 4.98 30.08 -30.43
C SER A 12 4.19 30.10 -31.74
N THR A 13 2.86 30.12 -31.63
CA THR A 13 2.00 30.35 -32.80
C THR A 13 1.63 31.83 -32.93
N VAL A 14 1.35 32.28 -34.16
CA VAL A 14 0.78 33.63 -34.39
C VAL A 14 -0.52 33.82 -33.59
N ARG A 15 -1.31 32.76 -33.41
CA ARG A 15 -2.52 32.76 -32.58
C ARG A 15 -2.19 33.06 -31.11
N THR A 16 -1.18 32.39 -30.55
CA THR A 16 -0.70 32.62 -29.17
C THR A 16 -0.23 34.06 -28.97
N ILE A 17 0.55 34.60 -29.91
CA ILE A 17 1.04 35.99 -29.84
C ILE A 17 -0.12 36.99 -29.86
N ARG A 18 -1.12 36.79 -30.73
CA ARG A 18 -2.33 37.62 -30.78
C ARG A 18 -3.12 37.54 -29.47
N TYR A 19 -3.25 36.34 -28.90
CA TYR A 19 -3.89 36.14 -27.62
C TYR A 19 -3.15 36.90 -26.50
N TYR A 20 -1.83 36.83 -26.44
CA TYR A 20 -1.02 37.58 -25.47
C TYR A 20 -1.14 39.10 -25.64
N HIS A 21 -1.32 39.61 -26.86
CA HIS A 21 -1.70 41.02 -27.04
C HIS A 21 -3.08 41.33 -26.48
N GLN A 22 -4.07 40.46 -26.74
CA GLN A 22 -5.45 40.65 -26.30
C GLN A 22 -5.57 40.72 -24.78
N ILE A 23 -4.87 39.84 -24.06
CA ILE A 23 -4.84 39.83 -22.59
C ILE A 23 -3.82 40.83 -22.00
N GLY A 24 -3.15 41.61 -22.86
CA GLY A 24 -2.19 42.64 -22.44
C GLY A 24 -0.86 42.11 -21.89
N LEU A 25 -0.55 40.83 -22.10
CA LEU A 25 0.68 40.18 -21.65
C LEU A 25 1.88 40.53 -22.54
N LEU A 26 1.64 40.83 -23.83
CA LEU A 26 2.64 41.33 -24.77
C LEU A 26 2.17 42.69 -25.32
N PRO A 27 2.98 43.77 -25.24
CA PRO A 27 2.59 45.07 -25.78
C PRO A 27 2.45 45.00 -27.30
N ILE A 28 1.51 45.76 -27.85
CA ILE A 28 1.32 45.84 -29.30
C ILE A 28 2.36 46.81 -29.86
N PRO A 29 3.26 46.39 -30.77
CA PRO A 29 4.28 47.27 -31.33
C PRO A 29 3.69 48.37 -32.23
N ALA A 30 4.47 49.42 -32.42
CA ALA A 30 4.20 50.44 -33.42
C ALA A 30 4.15 49.84 -34.84
N ARG A 31 3.48 50.55 -35.75
CA ARG A 31 3.49 50.23 -37.17
C ARG A 31 4.62 50.99 -37.86
N ARG A 32 5.44 50.27 -38.62
CA ARG A 32 6.39 50.83 -39.58
C ARG A 32 5.92 50.41 -40.97
N ASP A 33 5.69 51.40 -41.84
CA ASP A 33 5.14 51.20 -43.19
C ASP A 33 3.81 50.45 -43.20
N GLY A 34 2.89 50.84 -42.30
CA GLY A 34 1.55 50.24 -42.18
C GLY A 34 1.53 48.86 -41.50
N ILE A 35 2.68 48.25 -41.20
CA ILE A 35 2.77 46.89 -40.66
C ILE A 35 3.43 46.91 -39.27
N ARG A 36 2.90 46.11 -38.33
CA ARG A 36 3.48 45.93 -36.99
C ARG A 36 4.92 45.45 -37.07
N ASP A 37 5.82 46.10 -36.33
CA ASP A 37 7.25 45.79 -36.29
C ASP A 37 7.69 45.43 -34.87
N TYR A 38 8.04 44.15 -34.67
CA TYR A 38 8.47 43.60 -33.39
C TYR A 38 9.98 43.69 -33.25
N ASP A 39 10.45 44.20 -32.12
CA ASP A 39 11.87 44.27 -31.77
C ASP A 39 12.30 43.14 -30.82
N LEU A 40 13.57 43.17 -30.41
CA LEU A 40 14.14 42.21 -29.46
C LEU A 40 13.46 42.24 -28.09
N THR A 41 12.90 43.37 -27.67
CA THR A 41 12.18 43.48 -26.38
C THR A 41 10.88 42.66 -26.42
N HIS A 42 10.19 42.65 -27.56
CA HIS A 42 9.01 41.78 -27.75
C HIS A 42 9.41 40.29 -27.74
N LEU A 43 10.54 39.95 -28.37
CA LEU A 43 11.08 38.59 -28.39
C LEU A 43 11.43 38.10 -26.98
N ALA A 44 12.23 38.88 -26.24
CA ALA A 44 12.64 38.55 -24.87
C ALA A 44 11.44 38.38 -23.93
N ARG A 45 10.44 39.26 -24.06
CA ARG A 45 9.21 39.17 -23.28
C ARG A 45 8.42 37.89 -23.59
N LEU A 46 8.29 37.53 -24.85
CA LEU A 46 7.57 36.33 -25.27
C LEU A 46 8.29 35.05 -24.82
N VAL A 47 9.62 34.99 -24.91
CA VAL A 47 10.43 33.90 -24.36
C VAL A 47 10.23 33.76 -22.86
N ARG A 48 10.22 34.88 -22.12
CA ARG A 48 9.99 34.87 -20.66
C ARG A 48 8.59 34.38 -20.29
N VAL A 49 7.55 34.82 -20.99
CA VAL A 49 6.18 34.30 -20.80
C VAL A 49 6.16 32.79 -20.99
N ARG A 50 6.77 32.30 -22.07
CA ARG A 50 6.80 30.88 -22.39
C ARG A 50 7.51 30.06 -21.31
N TRP A 51 8.68 30.50 -20.88
CA TRP A 51 9.44 29.84 -19.80
C TRP A 51 8.62 29.72 -18.51
N LEU A 52 7.89 30.78 -18.13
CA LEU A 52 7.02 30.76 -16.94
C LEU A 52 5.80 29.84 -17.13
N THR A 53 5.18 29.82 -18.33
CA THR A 53 4.07 28.89 -18.61
C THR A 53 4.51 27.43 -18.60
N GLU A 54 5.72 27.13 -19.08
CA GLU A 54 6.31 25.79 -19.06
C GLU A 54 6.64 25.34 -17.64
N ALA A 55 6.95 26.30 -16.74
CA ALA A 55 7.07 26.07 -15.31
C ALA A 55 5.72 25.92 -14.57
N GLY A 56 4.59 25.90 -15.28
CA GLY A 56 3.26 25.69 -14.71
C GLY A 56 2.60 26.95 -14.14
N ILE A 57 3.17 28.13 -14.38
CA ILE A 57 2.66 29.40 -13.86
C ILE A 57 1.50 29.88 -14.73
N SER A 58 0.40 30.29 -14.10
CA SER A 58 -0.79 30.76 -14.82
C SER A 58 -0.51 32.07 -15.56
N LEU A 59 -1.18 32.30 -16.69
CA LEU A 59 -0.99 33.56 -17.45
C LEU A 59 -1.36 34.81 -16.64
N ALA A 60 -2.27 34.69 -15.67
CA ALA A 60 -2.65 35.76 -14.76
C ALA A 60 -1.49 36.13 -13.81
N ASP A 61 -0.86 35.13 -13.20
CA ASP A 61 0.29 35.34 -12.31
C ASP A 61 1.51 35.83 -13.09
N ILE A 62 1.71 35.32 -14.31
CA ILE A 62 2.75 35.82 -15.21
C ILE A 62 2.54 37.31 -15.44
N ALA A 63 1.31 37.76 -15.73
CA ALA A 63 1.02 39.18 -15.90
C ALA A 63 1.39 40.03 -14.67
N ALA A 64 1.27 39.49 -13.45
CA ALA A 64 1.72 40.15 -12.23
C ALA A 64 3.27 40.16 -12.09
N ILE A 65 3.93 39.06 -12.43
CA ILE A 65 5.41 38.92 -12.37
C ILE A 65 6.11 39.85 -13.38
N ILE A 66 5.66 39.82 -14.65
CA ILE A 66 6.30 40.53 -15.77
C ILE A 66 5.58 41.82 -16.14
N GLY A 67 4.54 42.21 -15.39
CA GLY A 67 3.74 43.40 -15.62
C GLY A 67 4.58 44.67 -15.70
N ASP A 68 4.16 45.56 -16.60
CA ASP A 68 4.86 46.79 -16.97
C ASP A 68 4.98 47.76 -15.77
N GLU A 69 6.16 48.37 -15.60
CA GLU A 69 6.44 49.41 -14.58
C GLU A 69 5.47 50.60 -14.71
N SER A 70 4.90 50.81 -15.91
CA SER A 70 3.87 51.80 -16.20
C SER A 70 2.50 51.49 -15.57
N ARG A 71 2.13 50.20 -15.42
CA ARG A 71 0.85 49.76 -14.80
C ARG A 71 0.96 49.56 -13.29
N ARG A 72 2.17 49.32 -12.77
CA ARG A 72 2.42 49.26 -11.32
C ARG A 72 2.08 50.57 -10.60
N ARG A 73 2.14 51.71 -11.31
CA ARG A 73 1.75 53.03 -10.78
C ARG A 73 0.23 53.32 -10.84
N SER A 74 -0.54 52.53 -11.59
CA SER A 74 -1.95 52.85 -11.91
C SER A 74 -2.95 51.78 -11.47
N SER A 75 -2.50 50.66 -10.90
CA SER A 75 -3.38 49.57 -10.48
C SER A 75 -3.15 49.20 -9.02
N ALA A 76 -4.07 49.61 -8.15
CA ALA A 76 -4.13 49.25 -6.74
C ALA A 76 -4.59 47.78 -6.50
N GLY A 77 -4.36 46.87 -7.45
CA GLY A 77 -4.93 45.52 -7.42
C GLY A 77 -4.11 44.42 -8.10
N GLY A 78 -2.83 44.66 -8.40
CA GLY A 78 -1.93 43.59 -8.88
C GLY A 78 -1.38 42.76 -7.72
N ALA A 79 -1.31 41.43 -7.87
CA ALA A 79 -0.63 40.56 -6.91
C ALA A 79 0.81 41.05 -6.71
N SER A 80 1.23 41.25 -5.46
CA SER A 80 2.60 41.69 -5.17
C SER A 80 3.60 40.61 -5.59
N PRO A 81 4.84 40.98 -5.94
CA PRO A 81 5.90 40.00 -6.21
C PRO A 81 6.08 38.98 -5.07
N GLU A 82 5.81 39.39 -3.82
CA GLU A 82 5.85 38.52 -2.64
C GLU A 82 4.73 37.48 -2.64
N SER A 83 3.49 37.88 -2.99
CA SER A 83 2.36 36.96 -3.13
C SER A 83 2.65 35.90 -4.18
N VAL A 84 3.13 36.32 -5.36
CA VAL A 84 3.42 35.37 -6.43
C VAL A 84 4.56 34.43 -6.04
N LEU A 85 5.61 34.94 -5.39
CA LEU A 85 6.70 34.09 -4.90
C LEU A 85 6.21 33.09 -3.83
N ALA A 86 5.26 33.48 -2.98
CA ALA A 86 4.64 32.60 -2.00
C ALA A 86 3.85 31.47 -2.67
N ASP A 87 3.03 31.80 -3.68
CA ASP A 87 2.24 30.83 -4.45
C ASP A 87 3.14 29.85 -5.22
N LEU A 88 4.20 30.34 -5.86
CA LEU A 88 5.18 29.49 -6.56
C LEU A 88 5.88 28.53 -5.60
N ARG A 89 6.30 29.02 -4.43
CA ARG A 89 6.89 28.15 -3.40
C ARG A 89 5.90 27.12 -2.86
N ALA A 90 4.61 27.48 -2.76
CA ALA A 90 3.57 26.54 -2.37
C ALA A 90 3.36 25.44 -3.42
N SER A 91 3.35 25.80 -4.70
CA SER A 91 3.28 24.84 -5.81
C SER A 91 4.47 23.88 -5.83
N VAL A 92 5.70 24.37 -5.59
CA VAL A 92 6.89 23.51 -5.47
C VAL A 92 6.71 22.51 -4.32
N ARG A 93 6.31 22.96 -3.13
CA ARG A 93 6.04 22.05 -1.99
C ARG A 93 4.99 20.99 -2.32
N SER A 94 3.90 21.39 -2.98
CA SER A 94 2.86 20.44 -3.38
C SER A 94 3.36 19.40 -4.40
N LEU A 95 4.25 19.79 -5.31
CA LEU A 95 4.86 18.86 -6.27
C LEU A 95 5.83 17.91 -5.56
N ASP A 96 6.63 18.42 -4.63
CA ASP A 96 7.53 17.61 -3.81
C ASP A 96 6.75 16.56 -3.00
N ASP A 97 5.62 16.94 -2.39
CA ASP A 97 4.72 16.02 -1.68
C ASP A 97 4.15 14.93 -2.61
N GLN A 98 3.76 15.31 -3.83
CA GLN A 98 3.28 14.36 -4.84
C GLN A 98 4.37 13.40 -5.29
N LEU A 99 5.59 13.90 -5.53
CA LEU A 99 6.75 13.08 -5.90
C LEU A 99 7.09 12.08 -4.78
N ALA A 100 7.11 12.52 -3.52
CA ALA A 100 7.35 11.65 -2.39
C ALA A 100 6.30 10.52 -2.31
N LYS A 101 5.02 10.85 -2.51
CA LYS A 101 3.94 9.85 -2.56
C LYS A 101 4.13 8.85 -3.70
N LEU A 102 4.45 9.33 -4.91
CA LEU A 102 4.66 8.48 -6.08
C LEU A 102 5.90 7.57 -5.91
N HIS A 103 6.99 8.08 -5.33
CA HIS A 103 8.16 7.27 -4.99
C HIS A 103 7.80 6.15 -4.00
N GLY A 104 7.06 6.48 -2.92
CA GLY A 104 6.60 5.46 -1.98
C GLY A 104 5.62 4.44 -2.59
N GLN A 105 4.83 4.82 -3.60
CA GLN A 105 4.01 3.87 -4.36
C GLN A 105 4.87 2.96 -5.24
N ARG A 106 5.86 3.53 -5.95
CA ARG A 106 6.81 2.78 -6.78
C ARG A 106 7.54 1.74 -5.95
N GLU A 107 8.09 2.11 -4.80
CA GLU A 107 8.82 1.20 -3.91
C GLU A 107 7.94 0.02 -3.45
N ARG A 108 6.70 0.29 -3.02
CA ARG A 108 5.75 -0.77 -2.64
C ARG A 108 5.50 -1.75 -3.78
N ILE A 109 5.27 -1.26 -5.00
CA ILE A 109 5.06 -2.10 -6.17
C ILE A 109 6.33 -2.91 -6.49
N THR A 110 7.51 -2.32 -6.39
CA THR A 110 8.79 -3.03 -6.58
C THR A 110 8.95 -4.16 -5.57
N THR A 111 8.59 -3.95 -4.29
CA THR A 111 8.59 -5.02 -3.29
C THR A 111 7.61 -6.15 -3.65
N LEU A 112 6.39 -5.80 -4.09
CA LEU A 112 5.40 -6.80 -4.52
C LEU A 112 5.89 -7.62 -5.72
N ILE A 113 6.54 -6.99 -6.71
CA ILE A 113 7.15 -7.68 -7.86
C ILE A 113 8.19 -8.70 -7.36
N ALA A 114 9.11 -8.27 -6.50
CA ALA A 114 10.15 -9.16 -5.96
C ALA A 114 9.59 -10.35 -5.17
N THR A 115 8.46 -10.15 -4.45
CA THR A 115 7.74 -11.23 -3.77
C THR A 115 7.15 -12.23 -4.77
N VAL A 116 6.49 -11.74 -5.83
CA VAL A 116 5.91 -12.61 -6.86
C VAL A 116 7.00 -13.36 -7.63
N GLU A 117 8.11 -12.73 -7.96
CA GLU A 117 9.23 -13.39 -8.65
C GLU A 117 9.86 -14.50 -7.80
N ARG A 118 9.92 -14.33 -6.48
CA ARG A 118 10.46 -15.34 -5.56
C ARG A 118 9.49 -16.51 -5.34
N ASP A 119 8.24 -16.18 -5.04
CA ASP A 119 7.28 -17.13 -4.45
C ASP A 119 6.14 -17.50 -5.41
N GLY A 120 6.06 -16.86 -6.57
CA GLY A 120 5.02 -17.06 -7.59
C GLY A 120 3.65 -16.49 -7.19
N ARG A 121 3.56 -15.71 -6.10
CA ARG A 121 2.29 -15.30 -5.49
C ARG A 121 2.39 -13.89 -4.91
N LEU A 122 1.28 -13.14 -4.96
CA LEU A 122 1.14 -11.81 -4.32
C LEU A 122 0.80 -11.91 -2.81
N SER A 123 0.69 -13.13 -2.28
CA SER A 123 0.35 -13.37 -0.89
C SER A 123 1.57 -13.12 0.00
N PRO A 124 1.44 -12.39 1.12
CA PRO A 124 2.50 -12.28 2.12
C PRO A 124 2.70 -13.58 2.91
N MET A 125 1.78 -14.55 2.78
CA MET A 125 1.91 -15.87 3.37
C MET A 125 2.98 -16.68 2.62
N PRO A 126 3.99 -17.23 3.32
CA PRO A 126 5.03 -18.06 2.70
C PRO A 126 4.49 -19.22 1.87
N ALA A 127 5.14 -19.50 0.74
CA ALA A 127 4.67 -20.47 -0.25
C ALA A 127 4.49 -21.90 0.30
N VAL A 128 5.23 -22.27 1.35
CA VAL A 128 5.09 -23.57 2.02
C VAL A 128 3.75 -23.68 2.76
N MET A 129 3.31 -22.61 3.44
CA MET A 129 2.01 -22.56 4.12
C MET A 129 0.87 -22.50 3.11
N ALA A 130 1.02 -21.69 2.05
CA ALA A 130 0.04 -21.61 0.98
C ALA A 130 -0.20 -22.97 0.32
N ARG A 131 0.88 -23.69 -0.02
CA ARG A 131 0.81 -25.05 -0.59
C ARG A 131 0.17 -26.05 0.37
N PHE A 132 0.47 -25.95 1.66
CA PHE A 132 -0.19 -26.81 2.66
C PHE A 132 -1.71 -26.63 2.62
N TYR A 133 -2.22 -25.41 2.71
CA TYR A 133 -3.66 -25.14 2.71
C TYR A 133 -4.33 -25.61 1.41
N GLU A 134 -3.70 -25.37 0.25
CA GLU A 134 -4.17 -25.89 -1.04
C GLU A 134 -4.26 -27.41 -1.06
N GLN A 135 -3.26 -28.09 -0.50
CA GLN A 135 -3.17 -29.54 -0.47
C GLN A 135 -4.19 -30.20 0.45
N ILE A 136 -4.45 -29.64 1.63
CA ILE A 136 -5.47 -30.18 2.54
C ILE A 136 -6.88 -29.86 2.06
N GLU A 137 -7.09 -28.69 1.43
CA GLU A 137 -8.38 -28.32 0.85
C GLU A 137 -8.75 -29.27 -0.31
N ALA A 138 -7.79 -29.57 -1.19
CA ALA A 138 -8.00 -30.48 -2.31
C ALA A 138 -8.31 -31.93 -1.88
N ARG A 139 -7.80 -32.35 -0.71
CA ARG A 139 -8.04 -33.68 -0.13
C ARG A 139 -9.32 -33.76 0.72
N ALA A 140 -9.90 -32.64 1.12
CA ALA A 140 -11.15 -32.63 1.87
C ALA A 140 -12.28 -33.19 1.00
N GLU A 141 -13.06 -34.12 1.53
CA GLU A 141 -14.14 -34.80 0.79
C GLU A 141 -15.43 -33.97 0.78
N ASP A 142 -15.66 -33.20 1.85
CA ASP A 142 -16.88 -32.41 2.07
C ASP A 142 -16.65 -30.89 2.05
N ASP A 143 -17.69 -30.14 1.66
CA ASP A 143 -17.60 -28.69 1.50
C ASP A 143 -17.47 -27.92 2.83
N ARG A 144 -17.98 -28.48 3.93
CA ARG A 144 -17.87 -27.85 5.26
C ARG A 144 -16.42 -27.81 5.72
N THR A 145 -15.67 -28.89 5.53
CA THR A 145 -14.24 -28.97 5.86
C THR A 145 -13.46 -28.02 4.95
N ARG A 146 -13.78 -27.97 3.64
CA ARG A 146 -13.19 -27.00 2.72
C ARG A 146 -13.43 -25.55 3.16
N ARG A 147 -14.65 -25.20 3.58
CA ARG A 147 -14.97 -23.85 4.09
C ARG A 147 -14.14 -23.50 5.33
N LEU A 148 -14.00 -24.43 6.27
CA LEU A 148 -13.20 -24.21 7.47
C LEU A 148 -11.72 -24.01 7.13
N ILE A 149 -11.16 -24.83 6.22
CA ILE A 149 -9.78 -24.70 5.73
C ILE A 149 -9.55 -23.34 5.06
N ARG A 150 -10.48 -22.88 4.20
CA ARG A 150 -10.42 -21.55 3.58
C ARG A 150 -10.43 -20.43 4.62
N ARG A 151 -11.32 -20.52 5.60
CA ARG A 151 -11.40 -19.55 6.69
C ARG A 151 -10.09 -19.47 7.47
N GLU A 152 -9.49 -20.63 7.77
CA GLU A 152 -8.18 -20.68 8.45
C GLU A 152 -7.08 -20.06 7.60
N ARG A 153 -7.03 -20.40 6.31
CA ARG A 153 -6.09 -19.82 5.35
C ARG A 153 -6.22 -18.29 5.29
N ASP A 154 -7.45 -17.78 5.17
CA ASP A 154 -7.73 -16.34 5.10
C ASP A 154 -7.30 -15.63 6.39
N PHE A 155 -7.48 -16.27 7.55
CA PHE A 155 -6.97 -15.75 8.82
C PHE A 155 -5.44 -15.66 8.82
N VAL A 156 -4.74 -16.73 8.44
CA VAL A 156 -3.27 -16.75 8.42
C VAL A 156 -2.74 -15.68 7.48
N GLU A 157 -3.33 -15.56 6.28
CA GLU A 157 -2.97 -14.54 5.30
C GLU A 157 -3.18 -13.11 5.83
N LEU A 158 -4.31 -12.86 6.51
CA LEU A 158 -4.58 -11.56 7.16
C LEU A 158 -3.58 -11.27 8.30
N ALA A 159 -3.21 -12.27 9.09
CA ALA A 159 -2.21 -12.11 10.15
C ALA A 159 -0.84 -11.72 9.58
N PHE A 160 -0.44 -12.28 8.42
CA PHE A 160 0.76 -11.86 7.70
C PHE A 160 0.67 -10.43 7.18
N TYR A 161 -0.47 -10.03 6.58
CA TYR A 161 -0.66 -8.64 6.13
C TYR A 161 -0.49 -7.62 7.25
N ARG A 162 -0.84 -7.99 8.48
CA ARG A 162 -0.76 -7.12 9.66
C ARG A 162 0.57 -7.18 10.40
N GLY A 163 1.46 -8.11 10.05
CA GLY A 163 2.67 -8.40 10.82
C GLY A 163 2.36 -8.99 12.21
N ASP A 164 1.19 -9.60 12.37
CA ASP A 164 0.73 -10.23 13.61
C ASP A 164 1.09 -11.72 13.67
N MET A 165 1.54 -12.31 12.56
CA MET A 165 1.98 -13.72 12.53
C MET A 165 3.47 -13.86 12.86
N PRO A 166 3.86 -14.70 13.86
CA PRO A 166 5.28 -15.00 14.11
C PRO A 166 5.93 -15.64 12.88
N ALA A 167 7.13 -15.18 12.52
CA ALA A 167 7.85 -15.70 11.35
C ALA A 167 8.18 -17.20 11.50
N GLU A 168 8.43 -17.65 12.73
CA GLU A 168 8.72 -19.04 13.06
C GLU A 168 7.55 -19.99 12.85
N SER A 169 6.32 -19.48 12.71
CA SER A 169 5.15 -20.31 12.43
C SER A 169 5.32 -21.14 11.15
N VAL A 170 6.17 -20.68 10.22
CA VAL A 170 6.57 -21.41 9.01
C VAL A 170 7.13 -22.79 9.32
N ALA A 171 7.87 -22.95 10.43
CA ALA A 171 8.47 -24.23 10.83
C ALA A 171 7.43 -25.34 11.06
N LEU A 172 6.17 -24.99 11.35
CA LEU A 172 5.08 -25.97 11.46
C LEU A 172 4.69 -26.61 10.13
N TYR A 173 5.08 -26.00 9.01
CA TYR A 173 4.69 -26.41 7.66
C TYR A 173 5.87 -27.01 6.89
N GLU A 174 7.09 -26.86 7.39
CA GLU A 174 8.29 -27.44 6.79
C GLU A 174 8.34 -28.95 7.01
N GLY A 175 8.74 -29.70 5.97
CA GLY A 175 8.96 -31.15 6.07
C GLY A 175 7.70 -31.98 6.41
N LEU A 176 6.50 -31.45 6.18
CA LEU A 176 5.26 -32.17 6.47
C LEU A 176 5.18 -33.49 5.68
N THR A 177 5.12 -34.60 6.42
CA THR A 177 4.85 -35.92 5.85
C THR A 177 3.38 -36.06 5.43
N GLU A 178 3.08 -36.98 4.50
CA GLU A 178 1.69 -37.32 4.15
C GLU A 178 0.86 -37.68 5.39
N ALA A 179 1.44 -38.41 6.34
CA ALA A 179 0.78 -38.74 7.59
C ALA A 179 0.48 -37.51 8.46
N ALA A 180 1.35 -36.48 8.46
CA ALA A 180 1.11 -35.22 9.16
C ALA A 180 0.01 -34.38 8.49
N MET A 181 -0.03 -34.37 7.15
CA MET A 181 -1.10 -33.72 6.40
C MET A 181 -2.45 -34.39 6.64
N ALA A 182 -2.51 -35.73 6.61
CA ALA A 182 -3.72 -36.50 6.91
C ALA A 182 -4.26 -36.18 8.31
N ARG A 183 -3.40 -36.16 9.34
CA ARG A 183 -3.80 -35.78 10.71
C ARG A 183 -4.32 -34.34 10.80
N SER A 184 -3.76 -33.43 10.02
CA SER A 184 -4.21 -32.03 9.99
C SER A 184 -5.60 -31.94 9.35
N LEU A 185 -5.81 -32.62 8.23
CA LEU A 185 -7.12 -32.71 7.58
C LEU A 185 -8.17 -33.36 8.51
N ASP A 186 -7.82 -34.45 9.19
CA ASP A 186 -8.69 -35.08 10.19
C ASP A 186 -9.08 -34.13 11.32
N SER A 187 -8.15 -33.26 11.72
CA SER A 187 -8.42 -32.24 12.73
C SER A 187 -9.42 -31.19 12.24
N PHE A 188 -9.28 -30.71 11.00
CA PHE A 188 -10.27 -29.80 10.39
C PHE A 188 -11.64 -30.46 10.25
N ARG A 189 -11.69 -31.71 9.78
CA ARG A 189 -12.95 -32.48 9.67
C ARG A 189 -13.62 -32.63 11.03
N SER A 190 -12.85 -33.01 12.05
CA SER A 190 -13.29 -33.15 13.43
C SER A 190 -13.88 -31.85 14.00
N ILE A 191 -13.31 -30.69 13.68
CA ILE A 191 -13.86 -29.39 14.07
C ILE A 191 -15.14 -29.08 13.27
N ALA A 192 -15.13 -29.30 11.96
CA ALA A 192 -16.30 -29.07 11.10
C ALA A 192 -17.52 -29.93 11.51
N ASP A 193 -17.30 -31.19 11.88
CA ASP A 193 -18.35 -32.10 12.41
C ASP A 193 -18.98 -31.57 13.71
N ARG A 194 -18.22 -30.83 14.52
CA ARG A 194 -18.66 -30.33 15.82
C ARG A 194 -19.43 -29.02 15.72
N ALA A 195 -19.14 -28.20 14.73
CA ALA A 195 -19.87 -26.96 14.47
C ALA A 195 -21.36 -27.19 14.15
N ASP A 196 -21.72 -28.36 13.61
CA ASP A 196 -23.10 -28.76 13.30
C ASP A 196 -23.81 -29.51 14.45
N ARG A 197 -23.15 -29.71 15.60
CA ARG A 197 -23.80 -30.38 16.74
C ARG A 197 -24.91 -29.49 17.29
N SER A 198 -26.04 -30.12 17.63
CA SER A 198 -27.16 -29.46 18.30
C SER A 198 -26.83 -28.97 19.72
N HIS A 199 -25.72 -29.45 20.30
CA HIS A 199 -25.28 -29.09 21.64
C HIS A 199 -23.87 -28.49 21.60
N PRO A 200 -23.62 -27.39 22.35
CA PRO A 200 -22.29 -26.81 22.49
C PRO A 200 -21.29 -27.82 23.05
N LEU A 201 -20.01 -27.67 22.69
CA LEU A 201 -18.92 -28.44 23.28
C LEU A 201 -18.83 -28.18 24.78
N ASP A 202 -18.65 -29.26 25.54
CA ASP A 202 -18.37 -29.15 26.97
C ASP A 202 -16.90 -28.74 27.22
N ASP A 203 -16.60 -28.39 28.47
CA ASP A 203 -15.29 -27.85 28.85
C ASP A 203 -14.18 -28.88 28.66
N ARG A 204 -14.48 -30.17 28.90
CA ARG A 204 -13.53 -31.27 28.78
C ARG A 204 -13.22 -31.55 27.31
N GLU A 205 -14.21 -31.50 26.43
CA GLU A 205 -14.04 -31.62 24.98
C GLU A 205 -13.18 -30.47 24.45
N ILE A 206 -13.45 -29.24 24.89
CA ILE A 206 -12.66 -28.06 24.51
C ILE A 206 -11.20 -28.20 24.94
N GLU A 207 -10.95 -28.59 26.19
CA GLU A 207 -9.61 -28.82 26.71
C GLU A 207 -8.86 -29.92 25.95
N GLN A 208 -9.54 -31.02 25.61
CA GLN A 208 -8.95 -32.10 24.82
C GLN A 208 -8.54 -31.65 23.42
N ILE A 209 -9.35 -30.80 22.77
CA ILE A 209 -9.03 -30.27 21.44
C ILE A 209 -7.81 -29.33 21.54
N ALA A 210 -7.80 -28.41 22.51
CA ALA A 210 -6.69 -27.50 22.72
C ALA A 210 -5.38 -28.26 23.01
N ALA A 211 -5.43 -29.28 23.86
CA ALA A 211 -4.29 -30.17 24.13
C ALA A 211 -3.82 -30.90 22.87
N GLY A 212 -4.74 -31.39 22.03
CA GLY A 212 -4.41 -32.06 20.77
C GLY A 212 -3.74 -31.13 19.74
N VAL A 213 -4.06 -29.83 19.73
CA VAL A 213 -3.35 -28.83 18.91
C VAL A 213 -1.91 -28.65 19.40
N VAL A 214 -1.72 -28.49 20.72
CA VAL A 214 -0.39 -28.37 21.33
C VAL A 214 0.46 -29.61 21.05
N GLU A 215 -0.09 -30.82 21.24
CA GLU A 215 0.62 -32.07 20.98
C GLU A 215 1.08 -32.16 19.51
N ARG A 216 0.24 -31.70 18.57
CA ARG A 216 0.58 -31.68 17.14
C ARG A 216 1.74 -30.72 16.87
N ILE A 217 1.72 -29.52 17.44
CA ILE A 217 2.80 -28.53 17.34
C ILE A 217 4.10 -29.12 17.89
N THR A 218 4.04 -29.69 19.11
CA THR A 218 5.19 -30.33 19.76
C THR A 218 5.76 -31.46 18.91
N ARG A 219 4.91 -32.33 18.35
CA ARG A 219 5.34 -33.44 17.49
C ARG A 219 5.95 -32.95 16.18
N GLN A 220 5.40 -31.89 15.59
CA GLN A 220 5.87 -31.35 14.31
C GLN A 220 7.23 -30.66 14.46
N LEU A 221 7.42 -29.87 15.50
CA LEU A 221 8.69 -29.17 15.75
C LEU A 221 9.74 -30.11 16.35
N GLY A 222 9.33 -31.17 17.05
CA GLY A 222 10.22 -32.20 17.59
C GLY A 222 11.41 -31.60 18.37
N PRO A 223 12.67 -31.92 17.99
CA PRO A 223 13.85 -31.41 18.69
C PRO A 223 14.06 -29.90 18.53
N ASP A 224 13.49 -29.27 17.50
CA ASP A 224 13.59 -27.82 17.28
C ASP A 224 12.63 -27.01 18.15
N LEU A 225 11.66 -27.66 18.82
CA LEU A 225 10.64 -26.99 19.62
C LEU A 225 11.22 -25.94 20.59
N PRO A 226 12.20 -26.24 21.47
CA PRO A 226 12.71 -25.24 22.42
C PRO A 226 13.41 -24.07 21.74
N ARG A 227 14.05 -24.29 20.59
CA ARG A 227 14.70 -23.24 19.80
C ARG A 227 13.65 -22.31 19.21
N VAL A 228 12.62 -22.87 18.59
CA VAL A 228 11.52 -22.14 17.94
C VAL A 228 10.70 -21.33 18.96
N LEU A 229 10.30 -21.94 20.08
CA LEU A 229 9.48 -21.24 21.08
C LEU A 229 10.21 -20.03 21.70
N ARG A 230 11.54 -20.08 21.83
CA ARG A 230 12.34 -18.98 22.38
C ARG A 230 12.53 -17.82 21.42
N SER A 231 12.54 -18.07 20.11
CA SER A 231 12.69 -17.01 19.12
C SER A 231 11.37 -16.28 18.82
N ILE A 232 10.22 -16.91 19.06
CA ILE A 232 8.91 -16.27 18.92
C ILE A 232 8.79 -15.04 19.83
N ASP A 233 8.48 -13.90 19.23
CA ASP A 233 8.03 -12.71 19.93
C ASP A 233 6.62 -12.95 20.50
N LEU A 234 6.51 -12.94 21.83
CA LEU A 234 5.28 -13.23 22.54
C LEU A 234 4.19 -12.18 22.30
N ASP A 235 4.56 -10.92 22.05
CA ASP A 235 3.59 -9.87 21.77
C ASP A 235 3.02 -10.02 20.36
N VAL A 236 3.83 -10.49 19.40
CA VAL A 236 3.32 -10.88 18.06
C VAL A 236 2.32 -12.05 18.22
N ALA A 237 2.69 -13.10 18.97
CA ALA A 237 1.82 -14.25 19.20
C ALA A 237 0.49 -13.87 19.87
N ARG A 238 0.52 -12.95 20.85
CA ARG A 238 -0.70 -12.42 21.50
C ARG A 238 -1.58 -11.64 20.52
N ARG A 239 -1.00 -10.83 19.62
CA ARG A 239 -1.78 -10.13 18.59
C ARG A 239 -2.43 -11.08 17.60
N ALA A 240 -1.75 -12.16 17.18
CA ALA A 240 -2.37 -13.22 16.38
C ALA A 240 -3.55 -13.88 17.10
N ALA A 241 -3.38 -14.25 18.37
CA ALA A 241 -4.45 -14.84 19.19
C ALA A 241 -5.66 -13.92 19.32
N ASP A 242 -5.44 -12.64 19.62
CA ASP A 242 -6.49 -11.63 19.72
C ASP A 242 -7.24 -11.43 18.40
N LEU A 243 -6.51 -11.40 17.28
CA LEU A 243 -7.11 -11.30 15.95
C LEU A 243 -7.99 -12.52 15.66
N TYR A 244 -7.49 -13.72 15.94
CA TYR A 244 -8.23 -14.96 15.73
C TYR A 244 -9.53 -15.00 16.55
N LEU A 245 -9.45 -14.57 17.81
CA LEU A 245 -10.60 -14.47 18.71
C LEU A 245 -11.66 -13.47 18.25
N ARG A 246 -11.24 -12.33 17.67
CA ARG A 246 -12.17 -11.31 17.14
C ARG A 246 -12.90 -11.79 15.90
N LEU A 247 -12.26 -12.61 15.08
CA LEU A 247 -12.79 -13.14 13.83
C LEU A 247 -13.56 -14.46 14.02
N ALA A 248 -13.42 -15.11 15.17
CA ALA A 248 -14.12 -16.35 15.46
C ALA A 248 -15.64 -16.16 15.57
N ASP A 249 -16.36 -17.12 14.99
CA ASP A 249 -17.81 -17.21 15.07
C ASP A 249 -18.25 -17.28 16.55
N PRO A 250 -19.36 -16.64 16.94
CA PRO A 250 -19.79 -16.57 18.34
C PRO A 250 -19.87 -17.93 19.05
N GLY A 251 -20.30 -18.98 18.33
CA GLY A 251 -20.39 -20.35 18.86
C GLY A 251 -19.04 -21.03 19.08
N GLU A 252 -17.99 -20.58 18.41
CA GLU A 252 -16.65 -21.20 18.44
C GLU A 252 -15.67 -20.45 19.35
N ARG A 253 -16.00 -19.23 19.79
CA ARG A 253 -15.09 -18.37 20.58
C ARG A 253 -14.51 -19.05 21.83
N ARG A 254 -15.27 -19.94 22.49
CA ARG A 254 -14.77 -20.68 23.67
C ARG A 254 -13.64 -21.64 23.28
N LEU A 255 -13.84 -22.39 22.20
CA LEU A 255 -12.84 -23.29 21.65
C LEU A 255 -11.63 -22.53 21.13
N THR A 256 -11.86 -21.47 20.33
CA THR A 256 -10.80 -20.58 19.82
C THR A 256 -9.94 -20.04 20.95
N ARG A 257 -10.57 -19.59 22.05
CA ARG A 257 -9.85 -19.08 23.23
C ARG A 257 -9.01 -20.15 23.88
N SER A 258 -9.57 -21.34 24.11
CA SER A 258 -8.82 -22.43 24.72
C SER A 258 -7.61 -22.86 23.89
N ILE A 259 -7.75 -22.91 22.56
CA ILE A 259 -6.63 -23.20 21.64
C ILE A 259 -5.57 -22.09 21.72
N ALA A 260 -5.98 -20.82 21.66
CA ALA A 260 -5.08 -19.68 21.72
C ALA A 260 -4.30 -19.65 23.06
N ASP A 261 -4.99 -19.82 24.18
CA ASP A 261 -4.40 -19.85 25.52
C ASP A 261 -3.41 -21.02 25.67
N ALA A 262 -3.74 -22.20 25.11
CA ALA A 262 -2.86 -23.36 25.14
C ALA A 262 -1.58 -23.14 24.33
N ILE A 263 -1.67 -22.49 23.15
CA ILE A 263 -0.50 -22.13 22.34
C ILE A 263 0.35 -21.06 23.03
N LEU A 264 -0.26 -20.01 23.58
CA LEU A 264 0.47 -18.98 24.32
C LEU A 264 1.17 -19.56 25.55
N THR A 265 0.50 -20.44 26.29
CA THR A 265 1.09 -21.16 27.43
C THR A 265 2.28 -22.04 26.99
N LEU A 266 2.18 -22.70 25.83
CA LEU A 266 3.29 -23.48 25.28
C LEU A 266 4.51 -22.58 25.01
N ILE A 267 4.30 -21.43 24.35
CA ILE A 267 5.35 -20.45 24.04
C ILE A 267 5.99 -19.93 25.33
N GLU A 268 5.18 -19.52 26.32
CA GLU A 268 5.67 -19.00 27.60
C GLU A 268 6.51 -20.04 28.35
N LYS A 269 6.06 -21.30 28.42
CA LYS A 269 6.83 -22.40 29.03
C LYS A 269 8.17 -22.63 28.34
N GLY A 270 8.19 -22.60 27.00
CA GLY A 270 9.41 -22.75 26.21
C GLY A 270 10.45 -21.66 26.43
N ARG A 271 10.07 -20.50 26.98
CA ARG A 271 10.99 -19.40 27.33
C ARG A 271 11.60 -19.53 28.73
N THR A 272 10.96 -20.28 29.61
CA THR A 272 11.42 -20.50 31.00
C THR A 272 12.35 -21.70 31.19
N GLN A 273 12.57 -22.48 30.13
CA GLN A 273 13.40 -23.69 30.09
C GLN A 273 14.66 -23.50 29.22
#